data_AF-A0A9X4KZM6-F1
#
_entry.id   AF-A0A9X4KZM6-F1
#
_cell.length_a   1.000
_cell.length_b   1.000
_cell.length_c   1.000
_cell.angle_alpha   90.00
_cell.angle_beta   90.00
_cell.angle_gamma   90.00
#
_symmetry.space_group_name_H-M   'P 1'
#
loop_
_entity.id
_entity.type
_entity.pdbx_description
1 polymer ?
#
loop_
_entity_poly.entity_id
_entity_poly.type
_entity_poly.pdbx_seq_one_letter_code
_entity_poly.pdbx_strand_id
1 'polypeptide(L)'
;MANYVTISCLGPRPLAVPAEVSDEEAILRMIAHWQAQLDRVLPDRPDLIVLPEACDRPDPLTFPLDRRLSYYRARKDRIRDFFAGVARRHGLLRRLSGAYRSRGRHLAQRHAAHRPRRQRHGGLTARTI
;
A
#
# COMPACT_ATOMS: atom_id res chain seq x y z
N MET A 1 -21.89 32.99 -11.66
CA MET A 1 -20.60 33.17 -10.96
C MET A 1 -19.79 31.90 -11.11
N ALA A 2 -18.49 32.01 -11.36
CA ALA A 2 -17.59 30.85 -11.39
C ALA A 2 -17.08 30.57 -9.96
N ASN A 3 -17.13 29.32 -9.53
CA ASN A 3 -16.47 28.87 -8.31
C ASN A 3 -15.04 28.44 -8.68
N TYR A 4 -14.05 29.17 -8.18
CA TYR A 4 -12.64 28.84 -8.38
C TYR A 4 -12.21 27.80 -7.35
N VAL A 5 -11.47 26.79 -7.81
CA VAL A 5 -10.93 25.70 -6.98
C VAL A 5 -9.46 25.54 -7.31
N THR A 6 -8.62 25.56 -6.28
CA THR A 6 -7.18 25.36 -6.39
C THR A 6 -6.84 23.91 -6.13
N ILE A 7 -6.13 23.27 -7.07
CA ILE A 7 -5.77 21.86 -6.99
C ILE A 7 -4.25 21.73 -7.03
N SER A 8 -3.68 21.03 -6.05
CA SER A 8 -2.27 20.64 -6.06
C SER A 8 -2.14 19.14 -6.33
N CYS A 9 -1.29 18.76 -7.28
CA CYS A 9 -1.01 17.37 -7.61
C CYS A 9 0.40 17.01 -7.13
N LEU A 10 0.51 16.03 -6.24
CA LEU A 10 1.79 15.49 -5.79
C LEU A 10 2.05 14.14 -6.46
N GLY A 11 3.25 13.97 -7.01
CA GLY A 11 3.69 12.73 -7.65
C GLY A 11 5.13 12.36 -7.29
N PRO A 12 5.48 12.24 -5.99
CA PRO A 12 6.82 11.86 -5.58
C PRO A 12 7.12 10.42 -6.03
N ARG A 13 8.42 10.12 -6.21
CA ARG A 13 8.85 8.72 -6.37
C ARG A 13 8.47 7.91 -5.12
N PRO A 14 8.12 6.62 -5.27
CA PRO A 14 7.90 5.73 -4.14
C PRO A 14 9.06 5.78 -3.15
N LEU A 15 8.76 5.76 -1.85
CA LEU A 15 9.77 5.78 -0.82
C LEU A 15 10.56 4.46 -0.83
N ALA A 16 11.86 4.55 -1.06
CA ALA A 16 12.79 3.45 -0.84
C ALA A 16 12.94 3.20 0.67
N VAL A 17 12.55 2.00 1.12
CA VAL A 17 12.67 1.59 2.52
C VAL A 17 13.48 0.29 2.55
N PRO A 18 14.58 0.20 3.32
CA PRO A 18 15.35 -1.04 3.44
C PRO A 18 14.46 -2.18 3.96
N ALA A 19 14.64 -3.39 3.45
CA ALA A 19 13.79 -4.54 3.78
C ALA A 19 13.93 -4.99 5.25
N GLU A 20 15.06 -4.64 5.88
CA GLU A 20 15.48 -5.07 7.21
C GLU A 20 14.80 -4.26 8.32
N VAL A 21 14.26 -3.08 8.01
CA VAL A 21 13.60 -2.25 9.03
C VAL A 21 12.30 -2.89 9.48
N SER A 22 11.92 -2.64 10.73
CA SER A 22 10.64 -3.10 11.28
C SER A 22 9.46 -2.48 10.53
N ASP A 23 8.30 -3.15 10.59
CA ASP A 23 7.10 -2.63 9.93
C ASP A 23 6.67 -1.28 10.52
N GLU A 24 6.86 -1.10 11.84
CA GLU A 24 6.61 0.18 12.52
C GLU A 24 7.50 1.30 11.98
N GLU A 25 8.80 1.03 11.87
CA GLU A 25 9.76 1.98 11.32
C GLU A 25 9.44 2.34 9.86
N ALA A 26 9.06 1.35 9.05
CA ALA A 26 8.62 1.59 7.67
C ALA A 26 7.38 2.50 7.61
N ILE A 27 6.42 2.34 8.53
CA ILE A 27 5.22 3.19 8.62
C ILE A 27 5.60 4.62 9.00
N LEU A 28 6.46 4.80 10.00
CA LEU A 28 6.92 6.12 10.45
C LEU A 28 7.67 6.86 9.35
N ARG A 29 8.57 6.17 8.64
CA ARG A 29 9.27 6.75 7.47
C ARG A 29 8.32 7.15 6.36
N MET A 30 7.29 6.35 6.10
CA MET A 30 6.27 6.67 5.09
C MET A 30 5.47 7.92 5.50
N ILE A 31 5.07 8.04 6.76
CA ILE A 31 4.39 9.23 7.28
C ILE A 31 5.30 10.46 7.16
N ALA A 32 6.57 10.34 7.57
CA ALA A 32 7.54 11.44 7.48
C ALA A 32 7.78 11.87 6.02
N HIS A 33 7.91 10.92 5.10
CA HIS A 33 8.03 11.20 3.68
C HIS A 33 6.81 12.00 3.17
N TRP A 34 5.60 11.56 3.49
CA TRP A 34 4.39 12.26 3.07
C TRP A 34 4.21 13.61 3.73
N GLN A 35 4.57 13.76 5.01
CA GLN A 35 4.57 15.06 5.67
C GLN A 35 5.46 16.04 4.91
N ALA A 36 6.69 15.64 4.58
CA ALA A 36 7.62 16.48 3.83
C ALA A 36 7.10 16.84 2.42
N GLN A 37 6.38 15.94 1.74
CA GLN A 37 5.77 16.27 0.44
C GLN A 37 4.57 17.22 0.57
N LEU A 38 3.75 17.05 1.61
CA LEU A 38 2.60 17.90 1.87
C LEU A 38 3.04 19.31 2.29
N ASP A 39 4.09 19.44 3.09
CA ASP A 39 4.63 20.72 3.55
C ASP A 39 5.05 21.64 2.39
N ARG A 40 5.31 21.08 1.20
CA ARG A 40 5.63 21.85 -0.01
C ARG A 40 4.43 22.57 -0.64
N VAL A 41 3.21 22.08 -0.41
CA VAL A 41 1.98 22.59 -1.06
C VAL A 41 0.98 23.16 -0.07
N LEU A 42 1.08 22.79 1.21
CA LEU A 42 0.21 23.33 2.26
C LEU A 42 0.30 24.86 2.43
N PRO A 43 1.45 25.54 2.21
CA PRO A 43 1.53 27.00 2.25
C PRO A 43 0.63 27.70 1.21
N ASP A 44 0.43 27.08 0.05
CA ASP A 44 -0.39 27.62 -1.04
C ASP A 44 -1.90 27.50 -0.77
N ARG A 45 -2.29 26.81 0.30
CA ARG A 45 -3.68 26.56 0.73
C ARG A 45 -4.59 26.05 -0.41
N PRO A 46 -4.23 24.93 -1.08
CA PRO A 46 -5.09 24.34 -2.09
C PRO A 46 -6.40 23.86 -1.48
N ASP A 47 -7.49 23.85 -2.25
CA ASP A 47 -8.77 23.28 -1.83
C ASP A 47 -8.74 21.74 -1.88
N LEU A 48 -7.93 21.19 -2.81
CA LEU A 48 -7.77 19.76 -3.05
C LEU A 48 -6.30 19.41 -3.31
N ILE A 49 -5.82 18.35 -2.64
CA ILE A 49 -4.54 17.72 -2.95
C ILE A 49 -4.80 16.34 -3.54
N VAL A 50 -4.23 16.06 -4.71
CA VAL A 50 -4.32 14.77 -5.41
C VAL A 50 -3.02 14.01 -5.27
N LEU A 51 -3.11 12.74 -4.87
CA LEU A 51 -1.96 11.84 -4.69
C LEU A 51 -2.01 10.68 -5.70
N PRO A 52 -0.88 10.01 -5.99
CA PRO A 52 -0.85 8.86 -6.86
C PRO A 52 -1.59 7.66 -6.27
N GLU A 53 -2.05 6.76 -7.14
CA GLU A 53 -2.65 5.50 -6.69
C GLU A 53 -1.65 4.73 -5.82
N ALA A 54 -2.12 4.31 -4.64
CA ALA A 54 -1.33 3.55 -3.69
C ALA A 54 -0.01 4.24 -3.28
N CYS A 55 -0.09 5.55 -3.10
CA CYS A 55 0.91 6.42 -2.49
C CYS A 55 1.51 5.91 -1.16
N ASP A 56 0.83 5.01 -0.48
CA ASP A 56 1.19 4.45 0.81
C ASP A 56 2.02 3.14 0.73
N ARG A 57 2.54 2.81 -0.46
CA ARG A 57 3.37 1.61 -0.70
C ARG A 57 4.85 1.99 -0.83
N PRO A 58 5.76 1.33 -0.08
CA PRO A 58 7.20 1.43 -0.33
C PRO A 58 7.60 0.93 -1.71
N ASP A 59 8.75 1.37 -2.19
CA ASP A 59 9.29 0.98 -3.50
C ASP A 59 9.48 -0.55 -3.60
N PRO A 60 8.86 -1.22 -4.60
CA PRO A 60 8.95 -2.67 -4.75
C PRO A 60 10.36 -3.20 -5.01
N LEU A 61 11.30 -2.36 -5.49
CA LEU A 61 12.69 -2.74 -5.70
C LEU A 61 13.46 -2.90 -4.38
N THR A 62 13.08 -2.14 -3.36
CA THR A 62 13.73 -2.16 -2.03
C THR A 62 12.94 -2.92 -0.98
N PHE A 63 11.65 -3.12 -1.21
CA PHE A 63 10.73 -3.70 -0.24
C PHE A 63 9.96 -4.88 -0.87
N PRO A 64 10.45 -6.12 -0.68
CA PRO A 64 9.92 -7.31 -1.36
C PRO A 64 8.49 -7.66 -0.90
N LEU A 65 7.81 -8.52 -1.69
CA LEU A 65 6.39 -8.82 -1.52
C LEU A 65 6.02 -9.30 -0.10
N ASP A 66 6.81 -10.20 0.49
CA ASP A 66 6.52 -10.74 1.82
C ASP A 66 6.56 -9.65 2.91
N ARG A 67 7.53 -8.73 2.81
CA ARG A 67 7.62 -7.55 3.69
C ARG A 67 6.45 -6.60 3.45
N ARG A 68 6.03 -6.39 2.19
CA ARG A 68 4.84 -5.59 1.85
C ARG A 68 3.56 -6.14 2.47
N LEU A 69 3.38 -7.46 2.47
CA LEU A 69 2.22 -8.09 3.10
C LEU A 69 2.22 -7.90 4.61
N SER A 70 3.39 -8.02 5.27
CA SER A 70 3.55 -7.72 6.69
C SER A 70 3.22 -6.26 6.99
N TYR A 71 3.81 -5.34 6.23
CA TYR A 71 3.55 -3.92 6.29
C TYR A 71 2.06 -3.58 6.13
N TYR A 72 1.33 -4.18 5.19
CA TYR A 72 -0.10 -3.93 5.04
C TYR A 72 -0.92 -4.36 6.26
N ARG A 73 -0.51 -5.44 6.95
CA ARG A 73 -1.16 -5.90 8.19
C ARG A 73 -0.88 -4.95 9.35
N ALA A 74 0.35 -4.43 9.44
CA ALA A 74 0.77 -3.50 10.50
C ALA A 74 0.21 -2.08 10.30
N ARG A 75 0.29 -1.55 9.07
CA ARG A 75 -0.11 -0.19 8.69
C ARG A 75 -1.58 0.08 8.98
N LYS A 76 -2.44 -0.90 8.68
CA LYS A 76 -3.90 -0.79 8.78
C LYS A 76 -4.38 0.55 8.18
N ASP A 77 -4.94 1.39 9.05
CA ASP A 77 -5.57 2.67 8.75
C ASP A 77 -4.69 3.88 9.08
N ARG A 78 -3.48 3.69 9.63
CA ARG A 78 -2.66 4.78 10.18
C ARG A 78 -2.33 5.86 9.16
N ILE A 79 -1.96 5.47 7.94
CA ILE A 79 -1.65 6.42 6.86
C ILE A 79 -2.91 7.15 6.37
N ARG A 80 -4.05 6.46 6.31
CA ARG A 80 -5.34 7.08 6.01
C ARG A 80 -5.70 8.12 7.06
N ASP A 81 -5.54 7.77 8.33
CA ASP A 81 -5.91 8.63 9.46
C ASP A 81 -4.96 9.83 9.57
N PHE A 82 -3.68 9.66 9.21
CA PHE A 82 -2.73 10.76 9.00
C PHE A 82 -3.23 11.74 7.93
N PHE A 83 -3.54 11.25 6.74
CA PHE A 83 -4.07 12.06 5.64
C PHE A 83 -5.37 12.77 6.01
N ALA A 84 -6.30 12.07 6.66
CA ALA A 84 -7.54 12.65 7.15
C ALA A 84 -7.28 13.74 8.21
N GLY A 85 -6.26 13.54 9.07
CA GLY A 85 -5.81 14.52 10.04
C GLY A 85 -5.29 15.79 9.40
N VAL A 86 -4.42 15.67 8.38
CA VAL A 86 -3.92 16.81 7.60
C VAL A 86 -5.08 17.55 6.94
N ALA A 87 -5.98 16.84 6.25
CA ALA A 87 -7.12 17.45 5.59
C ALA A 87 -8.01 18.25 6.55
N ARG A 88 -8.30 17.70 7.74
CA ARG A 88 -9.08 18.41 8.77
C ARG A 88 -8.37 19.68 9.28
N ARG A 89 -7.06 19.63 9.50
CA ARG A 89 -6.30 20.79 10.01
C ARG A 89 -6.22 21.95 9.02
N HIS A 90 -6.15 21.64 7.73
CA HIS A 90 -5.96 22.64 6.67
C HIS A 90 -7.24 22.97 5.90
N GLY A 91 -8.40 22.46 6.32
CA GLY A 91 -9.68 22.74 5.65
C GLY A 91 -9.79 22.14 4.25
N LEU A 92 -8.97 21.14 3.92
CA LEU A 92 -8.99 20.50 2.59
C LEU A 92 -10.28 19.68 2.41
N LEU A 93 -10.80 19.65 1.18
CA LEU A 93 -11.93 18.78 0.85
C LEU A 93 -11.55 17.33 1.19
N ARG A 94 -12.42 16.67 1.97
CA ARG A 94 -12.17 15.41 2.72
C ARG A 94 -12.04 14.17 1.82
N ARG A 95 -11.18 14.18 0.79
CA ARG A 95 -10.97 13.05 -0.11
C ARG A 95 -9.57 13.03 -0.74
N LEU A 96 -8.59 12.59 0.04
CA LEU A 96 -7.31 12.08 -0.49
C LEU A 96 -7.56 10.68 -1.08
N SER A 97 -7.69 10.61 -2.40
CA SER A 97 -7.86 9.36 -3.15
C SER A 97 -6.53 8.60 -3.17
N GLY A 98 -6.35 7.61 -2.30
CA GLY A 98 -5.11 6.81 -2.31
C GLY A 98 -4.98 5.73 -1.24
N ALA A 99 -5.70 5.85 -0.11
CA ALA A 99 -5.64 4.83 0.94
C ALA A 99 -6.48 3.59 0.54
N TYR A 100 -5.79 2.59 0.01
CA TYR A 100 -6.36 1.27 -0.28
C TYR A 100 -6.89 0.68 1.04
N ARG A 101 -8.23 0.55 1.19
CA ARG A 101 -8.83 -0.23 2.29
C ARG A 101 -8.40 -1.67 2.05
N SER A 102 -7.61 -2.24 2.96
CA SER A 102 -7.25 -3.65 2.92
C SER A 102 -8.53 -4.49 3.08
N ARG A 103 -9.15 -4.87 1.95
CA ARG A 103 -10.06 -6.02 1.91
C ARG A 103 -9.21 -7.27 2.13
N GLY A 104 -8.89 -7.55 3.39
CA GLY A 104 -8.13 -8.71 3.84
C GLY A 104 -8.88 -10.05 3.68
N ARG A 105 -9.50 -10.32 2.52
CA ARG A 105 -10.25 -11.57 2.31
C ARG A 105 -10.14 -12.27 0.95
N HIS A 106 -9.27 -11.84 0.02
CA HIS A 106 -9.22 -12.55 -1.28
C HIS A 106 -7.87 -12.90 -1.90
N LEU A 107 -6.71 -12.47 -1.37
CA LEU A 107 -5.43 -12.91 -1.96
C LEU A 107 -4.88 -14.24 -1.42
N ALA A 108 -5.39 -14.75 -0.30
CA ALA A 108 -4.93 -16.03 0.26
C ALA A 108 -5.46 -17.26 -0.51
N GLN A 109 -6.46 -17.10 -1.38
CA GLN A 109 -7.11 -18.23 -2.06
C GLN A 109 -6.49 -18.60 -3.41
N ARG A 110 -5.55 -17.81 -3.94
CA ARG A 110 -4.94 -18.09 -5.25
C ARG A 110 -3.67 -18.95 -5.20
N HIS A 111 -3.05 -19.13 -4.03
CA HIS A 111 -1.85 -19.97 -3.89
C HIS A 111 -2.09 -21.37 -3.30
N ALA A 112 -3.33 -21.71 -2.90
CA ALA A 112 -3.67 -23.05 -2.43
C ALA A 112 -4.04 -24.05 -3.55
N ALA A 113 -3.98 -23.64 -4.83
CA ALA A 113 -4.38 -24.45 -5.99
C ALA A 113 -3.23 -25.23 -6.66
N HIS A 114 -2.06 -25.34 -6.03
CA HIS A 114 -0.99 -26.23 -6.50
C HIS A 114 -0.62 -27.26 -5.43
N ARG A 115 -1.54 -28.21 -5.22
CA ARG A 115 -1.19 -29.52 -4.66
C ARG A 115 -0.57 -30.37 -5.77
N PRO A 116 0.60 -30.98 -5.58
CA PRO A 116 1.15 -31.93 -6.55
C PRO A 116 0.22 -33.15 -6.66
N ARG A 117 -0.04 -33.58 -7.90
CA ARG A 117 -0.79 -34.81 -8.19
C ARG A 117 -0.09 -35.99 -7.52
N ARG A 118 -0.84 -36.72 -6.69
CA ARG A 118 -0.50 -38.04 -6.13
C ARG A 118 0.08 -38.94 -7.23
N GLN A 119 1.29 -39.45 -7.00
CA GLN A 119 1.76 -40.66 -7.67
C GLN A 119 0.78 -41.79 -7.35
N ARG A 120 0.13 -42.35 -8.38
CA ARG A 120 -0.60 -43.61 -8.26
C ARG A 120 0.38 -44.74 -8.52
N HIS A 121 0.66 -45.53 -7.49
CA HIS A 121 1.21 -46.87 -7.64
C HIS A 121 0.31 -47.69 -8.56
N GLY A 122 0.85 -48.13 -9.70
CA GLY A 122 0.31 -49.21 -10.51
C GLY A 122 1.17 -50.45 -10.29
N GLY A 123 0.69 -51.35 -9.44
CA GLY A 123 1.17 -52.72 -9.40
C GLY A 123 0.51 -53.53 -10.53
N LEU A 124 1.32 -54.27 -11.27
CA LEU A 124 0.93 -55.34 -12.19
C LEU A 124 2.00 -56.43 -12.02
N THR A 125 1.80 -57.34 -11.07
CA THR A 125 1.33 -58.73 -11.28
C THR A 125 2.21 -59.55 -12.23
N ALA A 126 2.92 -60.50 -11.62
CA ALA A 126 3.63 -61.59 -12.25
C ALA A 126 2.74 -62.43 -13.18
N ARG A 127 3.35 -62.95 -14.27
CA ARG A 127 2.93 -64.21 -14.88
C ARG A 127 4.10 -64.88 -15.61
N THR A 128 4.44 -66.05 -15.09
CA THR A 128 5.25 -67.13 -15.64
C THR A 128 4.74 -67.62 -16.99
N ILE A 129 5.62 -67.76 -17.99
CA ILE A 129 5.99 -69.01 -18.70
C ILE A 129 7.26 -68.78 -19.52
#